data_AF-A0A962N5C3-F1
#
_entry.id   AF-A0A962N5C3-F1
#
_cell.length_a   1.000
_cell.length_b   1.000
_cell.length_c   1.000
_cell.angle_alpha   90.00
_cell.angle_beta   90.00
_cell.angle_gamma   90.00
#
_symmetry.space_group_name_H-M   'P 1'
#
loop_
_entity.id
_entity.type
_entity.pdbx_description
1 polymer ?
#
loop_
_entity_poly.entity_id
_entity_poly.type
_entity_poly.pdbx_seq_one_letter_code
_entity_poly.pdbx_strand_id
1 'polypeptide(L)'
;MSKKQIDPRAYSRLVVDGPKQTPSRAMLRAVGFQDADFGKSQIGVASTWANLTPCNMHINELAHEAVAGVDGAGGKGVLFNTITVSDGISMGSPGMRYSLVSREVIA
;
A
#
# COMPACT_ATOMS: atom_id res chain seq x y z
N MET A 1 -33.24 -4.04 14.50
CA MET A 1 -31.98 -4.77 14.26
C MET A 1 -30.82 -3.84 14.60
N SER A 2 -29.99 -4.19 15.59
CA SER A 2 -28.81 -3.38 15.95
C SER A 2 -27.77 -3.49 14.83
N LYS A 3 -27.32 -2.35 14.27
CA LYS A 3 -26.22 -2.35 13.29
C LYS A 3 -24.96 -2.87 13.99
N LYS A 4 -24.39 -3.95 13.48
CA LYS A 4 -23.12 -4.50 13.98
C LYS A 4 -22.05 -3.41 13.84
N GLN A 5 -21.49 -2.97 14.96
CA GLN A 5 -20.44 -1.95 14.96
C GLN A 5 -19.19 -2.53 14.31
N ILE A 6 -18.72 -1.90 13.23
CA ILE A 6 -17.52 -2.33 12.50
C ILE A 6 -16.30 -1.76 13.23
N ASP A 7 -15.38 -2.64 13.62
CA ASP A 7 -14.07 -2.23 14.17
C ASP A 7 -13.19 -1.75 13.01
N PRO A 8 -12.84 -0.44 12.95
CA PRO A 8 -12.05 0.10 11.85
C PRO A 8 -10.59 -0.39 11.87
N ARG A 9 -10.13 -1.04 12.94
CA ARG A 9 -8.78 -1.60 13.11
C ARG A 9 -8.77 -3.12 13.19
N ALA A 10 -9.80 -3.80 12.68
CA ALA A 10 -9.97 -5.25 12.79
C ALA A 10 -8.71 -6.06 12.42
N TYR A 11 -7.95 -5.59 11.44
CA TYR A 11 -6.70 -6.20 10.98
C TYR A 11 -5.44 -5.60 11.62
N SER A 12 -5.31 -4.27 11.65
CA SER A 12 -4.10 -3.61 12.14
C SER A 12 -3.86 -3.88 13.63
N ARG A 13 -4.93 -3.98 14.44
CA ARG A 13 -4.80 -4.29 15.88
C ARG A 13 -4.07 -5.59 16.15
N LEU A 14 -4.17 -6.58 15.25
CA LEU A 14 -3.54 -7.89 15.43
C LEU A 14 -2.01 -7.80 15.44
N VAL A 15 -1.44 -6.79 14.80
CA VAL A 15 0.01 -6.59 14.65
C VAL A 15 0.57 -5.46 15.50
N VAL A 16 -0.28 -4.70 16.22
CA VAL A 16 0.17 -3.57 17.05
C VAL A 16 -0.32 -3.59 18.48
N ASP A 17 -1.43 -4.27 18.81
CA ASP A 17 -1.98 -4.25 20.16
C ASP A 17 -1.37 -5.36 21.04
N GLY A 18 -1.19 -5.05 22.32
CA GLY A 18 -0.71 -5.98 23.33
C GLY A 18 0.82 -6.14 23.41
N PRO A 19 1.32 -6.77 24.50
CA PRO A 19 2.76 -6.89 24.76
C PRO A 19 3.47 -7.81 23.75
N LYS A 20 2.76 -8.81 23.19
CA LYS A 20 3.31 -9.73 22.19
C LYS A 20 3.73 -9.03 20.89
N GLN A 21 3.10 -7.89 20.56
CA GLN A 21 3.39 -7.12 19.35
C GLN A 21 4.45 -6.02 19.54
N THR A 22 5.22 -6.07 20.64
CA THR A 22 6.34 -5.14 20.88
C THR A 22 7.38 -5.14 19.75
N PRO A 23 7.81 -6.29 19.19
CA PRO A 23 8.75 -6.30 18.06
C PRO A 23 8.18 -5.64 16.80
N SER A 24 6.91 -5.90 16.49
CA SER A 24 6.20 -5.31 15.35
C SER A 24 6.15 -3.78 15.47
N ARG A 25 5.83 -3.25 16.65
CA ARG A 25 5.86 -1.81 16.91
C ARG A 25 7.27 -1.23 16.79
N ALA A 26 8.32 -1.96 17.20
CA ALA A 26 9.71 -1.51 17.04
C ALA A 26 10.08 -1.33 15.55
N MET A 27 9.70 -2.29 14.69
CA MET A 27 9.91 -2.18 13.24
C MET A 27 9.11 -1.03 12.62
N LEU A 28 7.85 -0.87 13.03
CA LEU A 28 6.99 0.21 12.52
C LEU A 28 7.52 1.60 12.91
N ARG A 29 8.12 1.75 14.09
CA ARG A 29 8.79 2.99 14.50
C ARG A 29 9.97 3.34 13.60
N ALA A 30 10.74 2.34 13.16
CA ALA A 30 11.87 2.55 12.28
C ALA A 30 11.46 3.12 10.90
N VAL A 31 10.21 2.91 10.49
CA VAL A 31 9.63 3.48 9.26
C VAL A 31 8.74 4.71 9.52
N GLY A 32 8.84 5.30 10.72
CA GLY A 32 8.24 6.59 11.04
C GLY A 32 6.89 6.57 11.76
N PHE A 33 6.42 5.40 12.25
CA PHE A 33 5.22 5.38 13.11
C PHE A 33 5.50 5.98 14.49
N GLN A 34 4.53 6.76 14.97
CA GLN A 34 4.50 7.31 16.33
C GLN A 34 3.50 6.56 17.21
N ASP A 35 3.52 6.78 18.52
CA ASP A 35 2.61 6.13 19.49
C ASP A 35 1.14 6.34 19.11
N ALA A 36 0.80 7.55 18.67
CA ALA A 36 -0.53 7.93 18.24
C ALA A 36 -1.00 7.16 16.99
N ASP A 37 -0.08 6.65 16.16
CA ASP A 37 -0.43 5.95 14.92
C ASP A 37 -0.91 4.51 15.17
N PHE A 38 -0.51 3.89 16.28
CA PHE A 38 -0.97 2.52 16.62
C PHE A 38 -2.48 2.47 16.96
N GLY A 39 -3.05 3.61 17.35
CA GLY A 39 -4.49 3.78 17.56
C GLY A 39 -5.29 4.02 16.28
N LYS A 40 -4.66 4.13 15.10
CA LYS A 40 -5.31 4.44 13.82
C LYS A 40 -5.52 3.21 12.94
N SER A 41 -6.44 3.31 11.99
CA SER A 41 -6.55 2.35 10.89
C SER A 41 -5.36 2.48 9.96
N GLN A 42 -4.69 1.37 9.68
CA GLN A 42 -3.55 1.35 8.75
C GLN A 42 -4.08 1.05 7.34
N ILE A 43 -3.74 1.91 6.37
CA ILE A 43 -4.20 1.80 5.00
C ILE A 43 -2.99 1.59 4.09
N GLY A 44 -2.92 0.41 3.46
CA GLY A 44 -1.93 0.14 2.43
C GLY A 44 -2.26 0.89 1.15
N VAL A 45 -1.37 1.75 0.69
CA VAL A 45 -1.48 2.45 -0.59
C VAL A 45 -0.56 1.75 -1.58
N ALA A 46 -1.14 1.01 -2.52
CA ALA A 46 -0.40 0.23 -3.52
C ALA A 46 -0.12 1.09 -4.76
N SER A 47 1.14 1.40 -5.01
CA SER A 47 1.61 2.08 -6.22
C SER A 47 2.04 1.07 -7.28
N THR A 48 1.81 1.40 -8.55
CA THR A 48 2.36 0.69 -9.72
C THR A 48 3.41 1.54 -10.43
N TRP A 49 4.08 2.43 -9.68
CA TRP A 49 5.04 3.35 -10.25
C TRP A 49 6.23 2.61 -10.87
N ALA A 50 6.60 3.07 -12.06
CA ALA A 50 7.87 2.78 -12.69
C ALA A 50 8.21 3.89 -13.68
N ASN A 51 9.49 4.24 -13.79
CA ASN A 51 10.00 5.10 -14.86
C ASN A 51 10.09 4.38 -16.23
N LEU A 52 9.55 3.17 -16.33
CA LEU A 52 9.53 2.32 -17.52
C LEU A 52 8.58 2.85 -18.61
N THR A 53 7.49 3.51 -18.24
CA THR A 53 6.40 3.88 -19.16
C THR A 53 5.72 5.18 -18.74
N PRO A 54 5.31 6.03 -19.69
CA PRO A 54 4.57 7.26 -19.37
C PRO A 54 3.27 6.99 -18.60
N CYS A 55 2.67 5.81 -18.76
CA CYS A 55 1.46 5.42 -18.05
C CYS A 55 1.63 5.35 -16.52
N ASN A 56 2.84 5.11 -16.04
CA ASN A 56 3.10 4.80 -14.62
C ASN A 56 4.11 5.74 -13.95
N MET A 57 4.87 6.53 -14.73
CA MET A 57 5.96 7.35 -14.19
C MET A 57 5.51 8.42 -13.18
N HIS A 58 4.25 8.86 -13.24
CA HIS A 58 3.67 9.85 -12.31
C HIS A 58 2.92 9.22 -11.12
N ILE A 59 2.72 7.90 -11.09
CA ILE A 59 1.84 7.25 -10.10
C ILE A 59 2.40 7.38 -8.68
N ASN A 60 3.73 7.52 -8.51
CA ASN A 60 4.32 7.70 -7.19
C ASN A 60 3.88 9.02 -6.53
N GLU A 61 3.76 10.11 -7.28
CA GLU A 61 3.28 11.39 -6.75
C GLU A 61 1.83 11.28 -6.29
N LEU A 62 0.97 10.65 -7.09
CA LEU A 62 -0.42 10.37 -6.70
C LEU A 62 -0.52 9.48 -5.47
N ALA A 63 0.39 8.51 -5.32
CA ALA A 63 0.43 7.63 -4.16
C ALA A 63 0.83 8.39 -2.89
N HIS A 64 1.75 9.35 -2.97
CA HIS A 64 2.08 10.24 -1.85
C HIS A 64 0.90 11.13 -1.46
N GLU A 65 0.18 11.71 -2.43
CA GLU A 65 -1.03 12.49 -2.16
C GLU A 65 -2.14 11.63 -1.53
N ALA A 66 -2.29 10.37 -1.97
CA ALA A 66 -3.23 9.43 -1.37
C ALA A 66 -2.87 9.11 0.09
N VAL A 67 -1.58 8.93 0.41
CA VAL A 67 -1.10 8.77 1.79
C VAL A 67 -1.40 10.02 2.62
N ALA A 68 -1.14 11.21 2.08
CA ALA A 68 -1.45 12.46 2.76
C ALA A 68 -2.96 12.60 3.05
N GLY A 69 -3.81 12.20 2.11
CA GLY A 69 -5.26 12.14 2.30
C GLY A 69 -5.69 11.15 3.39
N VAL A 70 -5.09 9.96 3.44
CA VAL A 70 -5.32 8.97 4.50
C VAL A 70 -4.94 9.53 5.87
N ASP A 71 -3.74 10.11 5.97
CA ASP A 71 -3.23 10.66 7.23
C ASP A 71 -4.10 11.85 7.70
N GLY A 72 -4.53 12.71 6.76
CA GLY A 72 -5.45 13.83 7.03
C GLY A 72 -6.86 13.40 7.47
N ALA A 73 -7.31 12.21 7.06
CA ALA A 73 -8.58 11.62 7.48
C ALA A 73 -8.51 10.86 8.82
N GLY A 74 -7.36 10.87 9.50
CA GLY A 74 -7.16 10.17 10.78
C GLY A 74 -6.74 8.71 10.65
N GLY A 75 -6.40 8.25 9.44
CA GLY A 75 -5.74 6.97 9.21
C GLY A 75 -4.23 7.06 9.35
N LYS A 76 -3.55 5.94 9.09
CA LYS A 76 -2.10 5.89 8.88
C LYS A 76 -1.81 5.22 7.54
N GLY A 77 -1.36 5.99 6.56
CA GLY A 77 -0.98 5.49 5.25
C GLY A 77 0.34 4.72 5.29
N VAL A 78 0.39 3.61 4.56
CA VAL A 78 1.59 2.79 4.35
C VAL A 78 1.75 2.59 2.85
N LEU A 79 2.67 3.34 2.24
CA LEU A 79 2.97 3.23 0.82
C LEU A 79 3.80 1.97 0.55
N PHE A 80 3.37 1.18 -0.43
CA PHE A 80 4.16 0.09 -1.00
C PHE A 80 3.97 0.05 -2.52
N ASN A 81 4.78 -0.75 -3.21
CA ASN A 81 4.78 -0.79 -4.67
C ASN A 81 4.63 -2.22 -5.19
N THR A 82 4.07 -2.38 -6.38
CA THR A 82 4.06 -3.62 -7.17
C THR A 82 4.59 -3.35 -8.57
N ILE A 83 4.85 -4.40 -9.34
CA ILE A 83 5.42 -4.30 -10.69
C ILE A 83 4.44 -3.64 -11.67
N THR A 84 4.97 -3.23 -12.81
CA THR A 84 4.19 -2.91 -14.02
C THR A 84 5.01 -3.28 -15.26
N VAL A 85 4.35 -3.41 -16.39
CA VAL A 85 4.95 -3.64 -17.70
C VAL A 85 4.40 -2.62 -18.70
N SER A 86 5.11 -2.39 -19.80
CA SER A 86 4.62 -1.56 -20.88
C SER A 86 4.26 -2.41 -22.08
N ASP A 87 2.97 -2.52 -22.37
CA ASP A 87 2.50 -3.19 -23.59
C ASP A 87 3.11 -2.50 -24.81
N GLY A 88 3.02 -1.17 -24.89
CA GLY A 88 3.57 -0.39 -26.02
C GLY A 88 5.05 -0.66 -26.31
N ILE A 89 5.88 -0.83 -25.28
CA ILE A 89 7.32 -1.15 -25.45
C ILE A 89 7.53 -2.63 -25.77
N SER A 90 6.73 -3.53 -25.18
CA SER A 90 6.93 -4.98 -25.34
C SER A 90 6.31 -5.54 -26.63
N MET A 91 5.40 -4.81 -27.29
CA MET A 91 4.79 -5.18 -28.58
C MET A 91 5.84 -5.56 -29.63
N GLY A 92 5.58 -6.65 -30.35
CA GLY A 92 6.47 -7.15 -31.40
C GLY A 92 7.73 -7.87 -30.91
N SER A 93 7.91 -8.04 -29.60
CA SER A 93 9.03 -8.76 -29.01
C SER A 93 8.57 -10.01 -28.23
N PRO A 94 9.48 -10.95 -27.89
CA PRO A 94 9.18 -12.02 -26.93
C PRO A 94 8.69 -11.53 -25.56
N GLY A 95 8.96 -10.27 -25.21
CA GLY A 95 8.49 -9.63 -23.98
C GLY A 95 6.96 -9.59 -23.86
N MET A 96 6.22 -9.54 -24.98
CA MET A 96 4.75 -9.53 -24.96
C MET A 96 4.15 -10.79 -24.31
N ARG A 97 4.91 -11.89 -24.25
CA ARG A 97 4.51 -13.11 -23.53
C ARG A 97 4.32 -12.88 -22.02
N TYR A 98 4.88 -11.80 -21.47
CA TYR A 98 4.83 -11.46 -20.05
C TYR A 98 3.81 -10.36 -19.72
N SER A 99 3.12 -9.80 -20.72
CA SER A 99 2.11 -8.76 -20.49
C SER A 99 0.93 -9.29 -19.66
N LEU A 100 0.20 -10.29 -20.17
CA LEU A 100 -1.02 -10.76 -19.51
C LEU A 100 -0.75 -11.41 -18.14
N VAL A 101 0.34 -12.16 -17.99
CA VAL A 101 0.70 -12.80 -16.73
C VAL A 101 1.08 -11.78 -15.65
N SER A 102 1.50 -10.56 -16.01
CA SER A 102 1.78 -9.50 -15.03
C SER A 102 0.56 -9.17 -14.17
N ARG A 103 -0.66 -9.34 -14.71
CA ARG A 103 -1.91 -9.18 -13.95
C ARG A 103 -1.97 -10.12 -12.74
N GLU A 104 -1.59 -11.38 -12.92
CA GLU A 104 -1.59 -12.38 -11.85
C GLU A 104 -0.45 -12.18 -10.86
N VAL A 105 0.63 -11.51 -11.29
CA VAL A 105 1.74 -11.15 -10.40
C VAL A 105 1.38 -9.92 -9.55
N ILE A 106 0.51 -9.04 -10.04
CA ILE A 106 0.02 -7.86 -9.32
C ILE A 106 -1.04 -8.23 -8.27
N ALA A 107 -1.90 -9.20 -8.56
CA ALA A 107 -3.00 -9.65 -7.70
C ALA A 107 -2.54 -10.48 -6.50
#